data_AF-A0A7S4GQB1-F1
#
_entry.id   AF-A0A7S4GQB1-F1
#
_cell.length_a   1.000
_cell.length_b   1.000
_cell.length_c   1.000
_cell.angle_alpha   90.00
_cell.angle_beta   90.00
_cell.angle_gamma   90.00
#
_symmetry.space_group_name_H-M   'P 1'
#
loop_
_entity.id
_entity.type
_entity.pdbx_description
1 polymer ?
#
loop_
_entity_poly.entity_id
_entity_poly.type
_entity_poly.pdbx_seq_one_letter_code
_entity_poly.pdbx_strand_id
1 'polypeptide(L)'
;GAAVSHHPGMVHPDGGFRFAWDMIGITAIVYQSFVVPLQLSFGIEVTFVLLEAISVLFDSYFLVDILVSFRSGYLNKGVLVMDPSTVALHYIRSWLLVDCVASVPWDWISVSPDLKAFAMVRLFRLARLLRLARLKAMMAKVEDRVDSEAVVLGLALCKLFVVLLMTAHWVACVWWAIGHFAQAHGDDSWIEAEGVLAAPLNTRYMAAMFYAISIFATMYGDIGATN
;
A
#
# COMPACT_ATOMS: atom_id res chain seq x y z
N GLY A 1 -14.97 34.86 17.65
CA GLY A 1 -15.65 33.85 16.81
C GLY A 1 -15.40 34.19 15.37
N ALA A 2 -14.48 33.48 14.72
CA ALA A 2 -14.27 33.64 13.28
C ALA A 2 -15.37 32.85 12.56
N ALA A 3 -16.18 33.56 11.78
CA ALA A 3 -17.21 32.94 10.96
C ALA A 3 -16.56 31.91 10.03
N VAL A 4 -16.97 30.66 10.13
CA VAL A 4 -16.64 29.63 9.15
C VAL A 4 -17.33 30.07 7.86
N SER A 5 -16.58 30.70 6.96
CA SER A 5 -17.08 31.01 5.63
C SER A 5 -17.35 29.69 4.92
N HIS A 6 -18.63 29.34 4.78
CA HIS A 6 -19.04 28.19 3.99
C HIS A 6 -18.72 28.47 2.53
N HIS A 7 -17.55 28.03 2.09
CA HIS A 7 -17.20 28.01 0.68
C HIS A 7 -17.93 26.84 0.01
N PRO A 8 -18.75 27.08 -1.02
CA PRO A 8 -19.48 26.01 -1.70
C PRO A 8 -18.49 25.01 -2.30
N GLY A 9 -18.65 23.73 -1.95
CA GLY A 9 -17.81 22.64 -2.44
C GLY A 9 -16.55 22.34 -1.63
N MET A 10 -16.39 22.91 -0.43
CA MET A 10 -15.37 22.46 0.53
C MET A 10 -15.90 21.29 1.38
N VAL A 11 -15.07 20.26 1.52
CA VAL A 11 -15.34 19.06 2.32
C VAL A 11 -14.80 19.28 3.73
N HIS A 12 -15.68 19.10 4.72
CA HIS A 12 -15.29 19.18 6.12
C HIS A 12 -14.43 17.96 6.51
N PRO A 13 -13.25 18.13 7.13
CA PRO A 13 -12.37 17.02 7.51
C PRO A 13 -13.06 16.02 8.46
N ASP A 14 -13.86 16.53 9.40
CA ASP A 14 -14.60 15.70 10.36
C ASP A 14 -15.96 15.21 9.86
N GLY A 15 -16.35 15.57 8.63
CA GLY A 15 -17.63 15.18 8.04
C GLY A 15 -17.72 13.67 7.78
N GLY A 16 -18.94 13.13 7.81
CA GLY A 16 -19.19 11.71 7.55
C GLY A 16 -18.79 11.26 6.13
N PHE A 17 -18.94 12.14 5.13
CA PHE A 17 -18.46 11.87 3.77
C PHE A 17 -16.95 11.65 3.72
N ARG A 18 -16.14 12.57 4.32
CA ARG A 18 -14.69 12.44 4.34
C ARG A 18 -14.25 11.19 5.08
N PHE A 19 -14.94 10.84 6.17
CA PHE A 19 -14.66 9.62 6.92
C PHE A 19 -14.89 8.36 6.06
N ALA A 20 -16.07 8.23 5.44
CA ALA A 20 -16.37 7.09 4.58
C ALA A 20 -15.39 7.01 3.39
N TRP A 21 -15.04 8.17 2.82
CA TRP A 21 -14.03 8.28 1.78
C TRP A 21 -12.68 7.77 2.26
N ASP A 22 -12.18 8.23 3.41
CA ASP A 22 -10.92 7.77 4.00
C ASP A 22 -10.94 6.25 4.29
N MET A 23 -12.08 5.66 4.68
CA MET A 23 -12.19 4.20 4.92
C MET A 23 -12.03 3.37 3.65
N ILE A 24 -12.62 3.84 2.55
CA ILE A 24 -12.41 3.25 1.22
C ILE A 24 -10.91 3.37 0.84
N GLY A 25 -10.31 4.53 1.10
CA GLY A 25 -8.88 4.76 0.83
C GLY A 25 -7.95 3.84 1.63
N ILE A 26 -8.21 3.66 2.92
CA ILE A 26 -7.46 2.71 3.76
C ILE A 26 -7.56 1.29 3.18
N THR A 27 -8.76 0.85 2.81
CA THR A 27 -8.99 -0.48 2.24
C THR A 27 -8.23 -0.64 0.92
N ALA A 28 -8.27 0.37 0.05
CA ALA A 28 -7.53 0.39 -1.20
C ALA A 28 -6.01 0.34 -1.00
N ILE A 29 -5.48 1.08 -0.02
CA ILE A 29 -4.04 1.06 0.31
C ILE A 29 -3.62 -0.33 0.80
N VAL A 30 -4.38 -0.94 1.71
CA VAL A 30 -4.09 -2.29 2.23
C VAL A 30 -4.12 -3.32 1.10
N TYR A 31 -5.12 -3.25 0.21
CA TYR A 31 -5.20 -4.10 -0.97
C TYR A 31 -3.97 -3.95 -1.87
N GLN A 32 -3.60 -2.71 -2.24
CA GLN A 32 -2.43 -2.46 -3.08
C GLN A 32 -1.12 -2.92 -2.42
N SER A 33 -0.99 -2.76 -1.10
CA SER A 33 0.19 -3.21 -0.34
C SER A 33 0.38 -4.72 -0.31
N PHE A 34 -0.69 -5.48 -0.57
CA PHE A 34 -0.64 -6.93 -0.72
C PHE A 34 -0.41 -7.33 -2.18
N VAL A 35 -1.18 -6.74 -3.11
CA VAL A 35 -1.16 -7.16 -4.52
C VAL A 35 0.14 -6.75 -5.23
N VAL A 36 0.66 -5.56 -4.96
CA VAL A 36 1.85 -5.03 -5.68
C VAL A 36 3.10 -5.89 -5.43
N PRO A 37 3.52 -6.18 -4.19
CA PRO A 37 4.67 -7.05 -3.95
C PRO A 37 4.47 -8.45 -4.54
N LEU A 38 3.27 -9.01 -4.39
CA LEU A 38 2.92 -10.33 -4.90
C LEU A 38 3.06 -10.43 -6.43
N GLN A 39 2.57 -9.43 -7.17
CA GLN A 39 2.73 -9.35 -8.63
C GLN A 39 4.20 -9.18 -9.05
N LEU A 40 4.97 -8.37 -8.30
CA LEU A 40 6.37 -8.10 -8.63
C LEU A 40 7.28 -9.30 -8.37
N SER A 41 7.06 -10.05 -7.28
CA SER A 41 7.91 -11.19 -6.92
C SER A 41 7.50 -12.48 -7.62
N PHE A 42 6.21 -12.79 -7.70
CA PHE A 42 5.72 -14.05 -8.29
C PHE A 42 5.34 -13.94 -9.76
N GLY A 43 5.39 -12.74 -10.36
CA GLY A 43 5.06 -12.53 -11.77
C GLY A 43 3.62 -12.88 -12.11
N ILE A 44 2.70 -12.73 -11.14
CA ILE A 44 1.29 -13.06 -11.34
C ILE A 44 0.68 -12.02 -12.27
N GLU A 45 0.34 -12.45 -13.48
CA GLU A 45 -0.63 -11.75 -14.29
C GLU A 45 -2.00 -11.95 -13.65
N VAL A 46 -2.73 -10.85 -13.44
CA VAL A 46 -4.07 -10.90 -12.88
C VAL A 46 -5.00 -11.48 -13.94
N THR A 47 -5.06 -12.81 -14.02
CA THR A 47 -5.88 -13.51 -15.00
C THR A 47 -7.38 -13.41 -14.69
N PHE A 48 -7.72 -13.02 -13.47
CA PHE A 48 -9.10 -12.82 -13.04
C PHE A 48 -9.57 -11.39 -13.36
N VAL A 49 -10.46 -11.28 -14.34
CA VAL A 49 -11.14 -10.02 -14.74
C VAL A 49 -11.64 -9.22 -13.53
N LEU A 50 -12.14 -9.90 -12.50
CA LEU A 50 -12.63 -9.24 -11.28
C LEU A 50 -11.53 -8.51 -10.50
N LEU A 51 -10.35 -9.12 -10.34
CA LEU A 51 -9.24 -8.52 -9.61
C LEU A 51 -8.61 -7.36 -10.39
N GLU A 52 -8.58 -7.47 -11.72
CA GLU A 52 -8.17 -6.36 -12.59
C GLU A 52 -9.15 -5.19 -12.47
N ALA A 53 -10.46 -5.45 -12.54
CA ALA A 53 -11.49 -4.44 -12.36
C ALA A 53 -11.39 -3.73 -10.99
N ILE A 54 -11.12 -4.47 -9.91
CA ILE A 54 -10.91 -3.90 -8.58
C ILE A 54 -9.65 -3.02 -8.56
N SER A 55 -8.57 -3.45 -9.21
CA SER A 55 -7.32 -2.67 -9.29
C SER A 55 -7.54 -1.35 -10.02
N VAL A 56 -8.22 -1.37 -11.17
CA VAL A 56 -8.59 -0.17 -11.94
C VAL A 56 -9.51 0.74 -11.12
N LEU A 57 -10.48 0.17 -10.40
CA LEU A 57 -11.38 0.92 -9.53
C LEU A 57 -10.59 1.68 -8.46
N PHE A 58 -9.66 1.03 -7.75
CA PHE A 58 -8.84 1.70 -6.74
C PHE A 58 -7.89 2.73 -7.32
N ASP A 59 -7.28 2.46 -8.49
CA ASP A 59 -6.44 3.45 -9.18
C ASP A 59 -7.26 4.70 -9.55
N SER A 60 -8.49 4.52 -10.05
CA SER A 60 -9.41 5.63 -10.34
C SER A 60 -9.82 6.39 -9.07
N TYR A 61 -10.08 5.67 -7.97
CA TYR A 61 -10.41 6.28 -6.69
C TYR A 61 -9.30 7.21 -6.21
N PHE A 62 -8.03 6.80 -6.35
CA PHE A 62 -6.91 7.62 -5.93
C PHE A 62 -6.66 8.86 -6.80
N LEU A 63 -7.05 8.81 -8.07
CA LEU A 63 -7.06 10.01 -8.92
C LEU A 63 -8.12 11.01 -8.43
N VAL A 64 -9.31 10.50 -8.06
CA VAL A 64 -10.38 11.34 -7.49
C VAL A 64 -9.99 11.85 -6.10
N ASP A 65 -9.29 11.06 -5.28
CA ASP A 65 -8.82 11.46 -3.95
C ASP A 65 -7.92 12.69 -3.98
N ILE A 66 -7.11 12.87 -5.03
CA ILE A 66 -6.33 14.10 -5.24
C ILE A 66 -7.26 15.31 -5.33
N LEU A 67 -8.32 15.23 -6.16
CA LEU A 67 -9.29 16.31 -6.33
C LEU A 67 -10.07 16.60 -5.05
N VAL A 68 -10.48 15.55 -4.32
CA VAL A 68 -11.17 15.67 -3.03
C VAL A 68 -10.23 16.29 -1.99
N SER A 69 -8.94 15.96 -2.01
CA SER A 69 -7.94 16.49 -1.09
C SER A 69 -7.69 17.99 -1.30
N PHE A 70 -7.74 18.49 -2.54
CA PHE A 70 -7.73 19.94 -2.81
C PHE A 70 -8.92 20.71 -2.21
N ARG A 71 -10.03 20.01 -1.96
CA ARG A 71 -11.25 20.58 -1.38
C ARG A 71 -11.47 20.16 0.06
N SER A 72 -10.56 19.42 0.68
CA SER A 72 -10.71 18.94 2.05
C SER A 72 -9.97 19.87 3.01
N GLY A 73 -10.70 20.45 3.96
CA GLY A 73 -10.11 21.28 5.00
C GLY A 73 -9.14 20.49 5.88
N TYR A 74 -8.31 21.20 6.64
CA TYR A 74 -7.39 20.60 7.60
C TYR A 74 -7.38 21.40 8.91
N LEU A 75 -7.01 20.74 10.00
CA LEU A 75 -6.79 21.40 11.29
C LEU A 75 -5.33 21.86 11.37
N ASN A 76 -5.13 23.14 11.63
CA ASN A 76 -3.83 23.72 11.94
C ASN A 76 -3.82 24.18 13.40
N LYS A 77 -3.11 23.49 14.29
CA LYS A 77 -3.03 23.80 15.73
C LYS A 77 -4.41 24.01 16.40
N GLY A 78 -5.37 23.14 16.06
CA GLY A 78 -6.74 23.21 16.59
C GLY A 78 -7.66 24.22 15.88
N VAL A 79 -7.15 25.00 14.92
CA VAL A 79 -7.97 25.90 14.10
C VAL A 79 -8.30 25.21 12.78
N LEU A 80 -9.59 25.07 12.49
CA LEU A 80 -10.08 24.54 11.23
C LEU A 80 -9.85 25.55 10.10
N VAL A 81 -9.09 25.14 9.08
CA VAL A 81 -8.83 25.95 7.88
C VAL A 81 -9.67 25.41 6.71
N MET A 82 -10.57 26.25 6.18
CA MET A 82 -11.48 25.91 5.09
C MET A 82 -11.34 26.84 3.87
N ASP A 83 -10.38 27.78 3.88
CA ASP A 83 -10.09 28.63 2.72
C ASP A 83 -9.47 27.77 1.58
N PRO A 84 -10.12 27.67 0.40
CA PRO A 84 -9.64 26.82 -0.69
C PRO A 84 -8.22 27.13 -1.16
N SER A 85 -7.84 28.41 -1.19
CA SER A 85 -6.52 28.84 -1.67
C SER A 85 -5.42 28.38 -0.70
N THR A 86 -5.66 28.55 0.59
CA THR A 86 -4.75 28.12 1.66
C THR A 86 -4.63 26.59 1.70
N VAL A 87 -5.76 25.87 1.59
CA VAL A 87 -5.78 24.40 1.54
C VAL A 87 -5.01 23.87 0.33
N ALA A 88 -5.26 24.41 -0.87
CA ALA A 88 -4.57 24.00 -2.08
C ALA A 88 -3.06 24.21 -1.99
N LEU A 89 -2.62 25.39 -1.52
CA LEU A 89 -1.19 25.68 -1.38
C LEU A 89 -0.50 24.77 -0.34
N HIS A 90 -1.18 24.47 0.77
CA HIS A 90 -0.68 23.54 1.77
C HIS A 90 -0.53 22.12 1.19
N TYR A 91 -1.53 21.63 0.47
CA TYR A 91 -1.53 20.30 -0.15
C TYR A 91 -0.47 20.16 -1.24
N ILE A 92 -0.31 21.17 -2.10
CA ILE A 92 0.72 21.20 -3.16
C ILE A 92 2.12 21.05 -2.56
N ARG A 93 2.41 21.74 -1.46
CA ARG A 93 3.75 21.75 -0.85
C ARG A 93 4.08 20.49 -0.04
N SER A 94 3.08 19.78 0.46
CA SER A 94 3.29 18.67 1.40
C SER A 94 3.17 17.30 0.74
N TRP A 95 2.13 17.10 -0.07
CA TRP A 95 1.57 15.78 -0.29
C TRP A 95 1.21 15.49 -1.76
N LEU A 96 1.00 16.53 -2.57
CA LEU A 96 0.63 16.40 -3.98
C LEU A 96 1.65 15.59 -4.78
N LEU A 97 2.96 15.85 -4.63
CA LEU A 97 3.99 15.14 -5.39
C LEU A 97 3.94 13.62 -5.13
N VAL A 98 3.78 13.24 -3.85
CA VAL A 98 3.68 11.82 -3.46
C VAL A 98 2.44 11.18 -4.06
N ASP A 99 1.29 11.87 -4.02
CA ASP A 99 0.05 11.33 -4.59
C ASP A 99 0.07 11.24 -6.09
N CYS A 100 0.59 12.26 -6.78
CA CYS A 100 0.70 12.23 -8.23
C CYS A 100 1.57 11.05 -8.66
N VAL A 101 2.73 10.86 -8.04
CA VAL A 101 3.62 9.75 -8.39
C VAL A 101 2.98 8.39 -8.07
N ALA A 102 2.23 8.28 -6.97
CA ALA A 102 1.57 7.04 -6.59
C ALA A 102 0.28 6.74 -7.36
N SER A 103 -0.40 7.75 -7.92
CA SER A 103 -1.69 7.66 -8.63
C SER A 103 -1.59 7.51 -10.14
N VAL A 104 -0.41 7.68 -10.71
CA VAL A 104 -0.22 7.43 -12.14
C VAL A 104 -0.31 5.92 -12.42
N PRO A 105 -1.17 5.49 -13.36
CA PRO A 105 -1.21 4.10 -13.81
C PRO A 105 -0.01 3.84 -14.74
N TRP A 106 1.15 3.60 -14.13
CA TRP A 106 2.43 3.46 -14.84
C TRP A 106 2.45 2.32 -15.86
N ASP A 107 1.64 1.28 -15.62
CA ASP A 107 1.50 0.13 -16.52
C ASP A 107 0.89 0.50 -17.88
N TRP A 108 0.17 1.63 -18.00
CA TRP A 108 -0.41 2.10 -19.27
C TRP A 108 0.56 2.96 -20.10
N ILE A 109 1.62 3.46 -19.48
CA ILE A 109 2.57 4.40 -20.11
C ILE A 109 3.70 3.63 -20.82
N SER A 110 3.91 2.35 -20.53
CA SER A 110 4.98 1.55 -21.12
C SER A 110 4.66 1.10 -22.54
N VAL A 111 4.92 1.99 -23.50
CA VAL A 111 4.74 1.72 -24.94
C VAL A 111 6.03 1.22 -25.61
N SER A 112 7.18 1.27 -24.92
CA SER A 112 8.48 0.87 -25.50
C SER A 112 8.95 -0.52 -25.03
N PRO A 113 9.45 -1.38 -25.93
CA PRO A 113 9.99 -2.71 -25.60
C PRO A 113 11.42 -2.66 -24.98
N ASP A 114 11.90 -1.49 -24.56
CA ASP A 114 13.25 -1.33 -24.01
C ASP A 114 13.37 -1.96 -22.61
N LEU A 115 14.43 -2.75 -22.37
CA LEU A 115 14.72 -3.37 -21.08
C LEU A 115 14.81 -2.35 -19.93
N LYS A 116 15.28 -1.13 -20.21
CA LYS A 116 15.31 -0.02 -19.24
C LYS A 116 13.90 0.46 -18.88
N ALA A 117 12.99 0.50 -19.86
CA ALA A 117 11.60 0.87 -19.62
C ALA A 117 10.91 -0.17 -18.73
N PHE A 118 11.16 -1.46 -18.93
CA PHE A 118 10.64 -2.53 -18.06
C PHE A 118 11.11 -2.40 -16.60
N ALA A 119 12.39 -2.11 -16.37
CA ALA A 119 12.91 -1.88 -15.01
C ALA A 119 12.28 -0.64 -14.35
N MET A 120 12.09 0.44 -15.12
CA MET A 120 11.43 1.65 -14.62
C MET A 120 9.95 1.40 -14.28
N VAL A 121 9.21 0.65 -15.09
CA VAL A 121 7.82 0.28 -14.79
C VAL A 121 7.70 -0.48 -13.47
N ARG A 122 8.61 -1.44 -13.22
CA ARG A 122 8.66 -2.17 -11.94
C ARG A 122 8.92 -1.23 -10.76
N LEU A 123 9.86 -0.29 -10.91
CA LEU A 123 10.16 0.71 -9.89
C LEU A 123 8.96 1.63 -9.63
N PHE A 124 8.28 2.10 -10.67
CA PHE A 124 7.11 2.94 -10.54
C PHE A 124 5.90 2.20 -9.95
N ARG A 125 5.78 0.88 -10.17
CA ARG A 125 4.77 0.06 -9.49
C ARG A 125 4.99 0.06 -7.97
N LEU A 126 6.24 0.06 -7.51
CA LEU A 126 6.57 0.22 -6.09
C LEU A 126 6.24 1.61 -5.56
N ALA A 127 6.23 2.65 -6.41
CA ALA A 127 5.85 4.01 -5.99
C ALA A 127 4.40 4.09 -5.49
N ARG A 128 3.53 3.14 -5.87
CA ARG A 128 2.17 2.98 -5.30
C ARG A 128 2.22 2.75 -3.78
N LEU A 129 3.29 2.16 -3.26
CA LEU A 129 3.47 1.92 -1.82
C LEU A 129 3.78 3.19 -1.03
N LEU A 130 4.16 4.30 -1.69
CA LEU A 130 4.36 5.59 -1.00
C LEU A 130 3.09 6.08 -0.28
N ARG A 131 1.91 5.61 -0.71
CA ARG A 131 0.62 5.89 -0.05
C ARG A 131 0.56 5.37 1.38
N LEU A 132 1.36 4.35 1.73
CA LEU A 132 1.44 3.85 3.11
C LEU A 132 1.84 4.94 4.09
N ALA A 133 2.53 5.99 3.63
CA ALA A 133 2.84 7.16 4.45
C ALA A 133 1.58 7.89 4.97
N ARG A 134 0.46 7.84 4.24
CA ARG A 134 -0.83 8.43 4.64
C ARG A 134 -1.59 7.55 5.62
N LEU A 135 -1.39 6.24 5.57
CA LEU A 135 -2.14 5.27 6.37
C LEU A 135 -2.05 5.61 7.86
N LYS A 136 -0.88 6.04 8.34
CA LYS A 136 -0.69 6.46 9.74
C LYS A 136 -1.59 7.64 10.11
N ALA A 137 -1.65 8.67 9.26
CA ALA A 137 -2.47 9.86 9.53
C ALA A 137 -3.97 9.56 9.42
N MET A 138 -4.38 8.70 8.49
CA MET A 138 -5.77 8.28 8.34
C MET A 138 -6.23 7.42 9.54
N MET A 139 -5.41 6.48 10.00
CA MET A 139 -5.71 5.64 11.16
C MET A 139 -5.81 6.46 12.45
N ALA A 140 -4.94 7.46 12.65
CA ALA A 140 -5.04 8.35 13.81
C ALA A 140 -6.41 9.06 13.86
N LYS A 141 -6.93 9.53 12.72
CA LYS A 141 -8.27 10.12 12.65
C LYS A 141 -9.41 9.14 12.94
N VAL A 142 -9.21 7.84 12.70
CA VAL A 142 -10.20 6.81 13.06
C VAL A 142 -10.19 6.61 14.57
N GLU A 143 -8.99 6.47 15.14
CA GLU A 143 -8.79 6.30 16.58
C GLU A 143 -9.38 7.51 17.35
N ASP A 144 -9.18 8.75 16.86
CA ASP A 144 -9.71 9.99 17.46
C ASP A 144 -11.25 10.10 17.43
N ARG A 145 -11.94 9.32 16.59
CA ARG A 145 -13.42 9.34 16.50
C ARG A 145 -14.10 8.33 17.41
N VAL A 146 -13.33 7.51 18.11
CA VAL A 146 -13.84 6.43 18.94
C VAL A 146 -13.62 6.77 20.41
N ASP A 147 -14.71 7.06 21.11
CA ASP A 147 -14.66 7.40 22.54
C ASP A 147 -14.56 6.16 23.46
N SER A 148 -14.83 4.97 22.93
CA SER A 148 -14.84 3.74 23.72
C SER A 148 -13.44 3.12 23.83
N GLU A 149 -12.90 3.08 25.06
CA GLU A 149 -11.59 2.46 25.35
C GLU A 149 -11.50 1.01 24.87
N ALA A 150 -12.58 0.23 25.00
CA ALA A 150 -12.63 -1.15 24.53
C ALA A 150 -12.50 -1.26 23.00
N VAL A 151 -13.12 -0.33 22.27
CA VAL A 151 -13.03 -0.30 20.80
C VAL A 151 -11.65 0.20 20.36
N VAL A 152 -11.07 1.20 21.04
CA VAL A 152 -9.69 1.65 20.76
C VAL A 152 -8.69 0.51 20.97
N LEU A 153 -8.83 -0.25 22.06
CA LEU A 153 -8.00 -1.45 22.30
C LEU A 153 -8.20 -2.49 21.18
N GLY A 154 -9.45 -2.76 20.79
CA GLY A 154 -9.77 -3.68 19.71
C GLY A 154 -9.15 -3.24 18.36
N LEU A 155 -9.23 -1.96 18.03
CA LEU A 155 -8.60 -1.37 16.83
C LEU A 155 -7.07 -1.50 16.89
N ALA A 156 -6.46 -1.26 18.05
CA ALA A 156 -5.01 -1.40 18.23
C ALA A 156 -4.55 -2.85 18.02
N LEU A 157 -5.28 -3.83 18.57
CA LEU A 157 -4.99 -5.26 18.36
C LEU A 157 -5.18 -5.67 16.90
N CYS A 158 -6.27 -5.23 16.26
CA CYS A 158 -6.52 -5.48 14.84
C CYS A 158 -5.41 -4.89 13.96
N LYS A 159 -5.02 -3.63 14.22
CA LYS A 159 -3.93 -2.94 13.54
C LYS A 159 -2.60 -3.69 13.70
N LEU A 160 -2.27 -4.13 14.91
CA LEU A 160 -1.06 -4.91 15.17
C LEU A 160 -1.07 -6.22 14.37
N PHE A 161 -2.20 -6.93 14.36
CA PHE A 161 -2.35 -8.17 13.61
C PHE A 161 -2.20 -7.98 12.10
N VAL A 162 -2.84 -6.95 11.53
CA VAL A 162 -2.71 -6.62 10.10
C VAL A 162 -1.27 -6.25 9.74
N VAL A 163 -0.58 -5.46 10.58
CA VAL A 163 0.82 -5.10 10.37
C VAL A 163 1.73 -6.35 10.42
N LEU A 164 1.50 -7.26 11.36
CA LEU A 164 2.26 -8.50 11.46
C LEU A 164 2.07 -9.38 10.21
N LEU A 165 0.84 -9.59 9.77
CA LEU A 165 0.56 -10.37 8.56
C LEU A 165 1.16 -9.71 7.30
N MET A 166 1.06 -8.39 7.18
CA MET A 166 1.57 -7.66 6.02
C MET A 166 3.10 -7.68 5.98
N THR A 167 3.77 -7.56 7.12
CA THR A 167 5.23 -7.68 7.19
C THR A 167 5.71 -9.09 6.88
N ALA A 168 5.02 -10.14 7.38
CA ALA A 168 5.25 -11.52 6.97
C ALA A 168 5.11 -11.72 5.45
N HIS A 169 4.06 -11.15 4.87
CA HIS A 169 3.82 -11.16 3.44
C HIS A 169 4.94 -10.45 2.64
N TRP A 170 5.38 -9.27 3.06
CA TRP A 170 6.46 -8.56 2.38
C TRP A 170 7.78 -9.31 2.47
N VAL A 171 8.11 -9.87 3.64
CA VAL A 171 9.31 -10.71 3.81
C VAL A 171 9.24 -11.93 2.90
N ALA A 172 8.08 -12.59 2.80
CA ALA A 172 7.88 -13.73 1.89
C ALA A 172 8.08 -13.34 0.42
N CYS A 173 7.53 -12.20 -0.02
CA CYS A 173 7.70 -11.73 -1.39
C CYS A 173 9.16 -11.39 -1.71
N VAL A 174 9.86 -10.73 -0.77
CA VAL A 174 11.29 -10.41 -0.92
C VAL A 174 12.13 -11.69 -0.95
N TRP A 175 11.85 -12.66 -0.06
CA TRP A 175 12.55 -13.93 -0.01
C TRP A 175 12.43 -14.73 -1.31
N TRP A 176 11.22 -14.76 -1.88
CA TRP A 176 10.98 -15.33 -3.21
C TRP A 176 11.74 -14.59 -4.30
N ALA A 177 11.69 -13.25 -4.31
CA ALA A 177 12.40 -12.44 -5.29
C ALA A 177 13.93 -12.67 -5.25
N ILE A 178 14.50 -12.81 -4.05
CA ILE A 178 15.93 -13.13 -3.87
C ILE A 178 16.25 -14.51 -4.44
N GLY A 179 15.45 -15.53 -4.13
CA GLY A 179 15.67 -16.89 -4.65
C GLY A 179 15.60 -16.93 -6.18
N HIS A 180 14.60 -16.26 -6.78
CA HIS A 180 14.47 -16.17 -8.22
C HIS A 180 15.61 -15.37 -8.87
N PHE A 181 16.12 -14.34 -8.19
CA PHE A 181 17.28 -13.58 -8.66
C PHE A 181 18.56 -14.41 -8.65
N ALA A 182 18.81 -15.17 -7.58
CA ALA A 182 19.96 -16.07 -7.47
C ALA A 182 19.94 -17.13 -8.58
N GLN A 183 18.79 -17.77 -8.79
CA GLN A 183 18.63 -18.75 -9.86
C GLN A 183 18.88 -18.16 -11.27
N ALA A 184 18.43 -16.92 -11.52
CA ALA A 184 18.68 -16.26 -12.80
C ALA A 184 20.17 -15.98 -13.07
N HIS A 185 21.01 -15.92 -12.03
CA HIS A 185 22.46 -15.77 -12.13
C HIS A 185 23.22 -17.10 -12.09
N GLY A 186 22.52 -18.23 -11.90
CA GLY A 186 23.11 -19.56 -11.80
C GLY A 186 23.68 -19.90 -10.41
N ASP A 187 23.30 -19.13 -9.39
CA ASP A 187 23.67 -19.41 -7.99
C ASP A 187 22.68 -20.38 -7.34
N ASP A 188 23.14 -21.12 -6.33
CA ASP A 188 22.29 -22.03 -5.55
C ASP A 188 21.16 -21.23 -4.88
N SER A 189 19.91 -21.64 -5.15
CA SER A 189 18.72 -20.99 -4.61
C SER A 189 17.92 -21.93 -3.71
N TRP A 190 17.34 -21.38 -2.64
CA TRP A 190 16.44 -22.13 -1.75
C TRP A 190 15.22 -22.71 -2.51
N ILE A 191 14.82 -22.07 -3.61
CA ILE A 191 13.71 -22.50 -4.46
C ILE A 191 14.02 -23.84 -5.14
N GLU A 192 15.27 -24.04 -5.56
CA GLU A 192 15.75 -25.27 -6.18
C GLU A 192 15.95 -26.37 -5.14
N ALA A 193 16.54 -26.04 -3.98
CA ALA A 193 16.71 -26.99 -2.88
C ALA A 193 15.37 -27.58 -2.40
N GLU A 194 14.32 -26.76 -2.35
CA GLU A 194 12.96 -27.17 -1.98
C GLU A 194 12.15 -27.76 -3.15
N GLY A 195 12.65 -27.68 -4.40
CA GLY A 195 11.97 -28.20 -5.59
C GLY A 195 10.64 -27.51 -5.91
N VAL A 196 10.40 -26.28 -5.43
CA VAL A 196 9.10 -25.59 -5.53
C VAL A 196 8.94 -24.78 -6.82
N LEU A 197 9.96 -24.71 -7.69
CA LEU A 197 9.93 -23.89 -8.91
C LEU A 197 8.77 -24.26 -9.85
N ALA A 198 8.51 -25.55 -10.06
CA ALA A 198 7.46 -26.04 -10.95
C ALA A 198 6.08 -26.14 -10.27
N ALA A 199 6.00 -25.91 -8.96
CA ALA A 199 4.77 -26.04 -8.19
C ALA A 199 3.74 -24.97 -8.58
N PRO A 200 2.43 -25.15 -8.30
CA PRO A 200 1.45 -24.11 -8.50
C PRO A 200 1.70 -22.90 -7.57
N LEU A 201 1.12 -21.75 -7.93
CA LEU A 201 1.37 -20.48 -7.24
C LEU A 201 1.11 -20.52 -5.72
N ASN A 202 0.04 -21.19 -5.31
CA ASN A 202 -0.31 -21.36 -3.90
C ASN A 202 0.82 -22.08 -3.14
N THR A 203 1.40 -23.13 -3.71
CA THR A 203 2.50 -23.86 -3.07
C THR A 203 3.76 -22.99 -2.96
N ARG A 204 4.10 -22.26 -4.03
CA ARG A 204 5.24 -21.32 -4.03
C ARG A 204 5.07 -20.23 -2.96
N TYR A 205 3.88 -19.64 -2.91
CA TYR A 205 3.54 -18.59 -1.95
C TYR A 205 3.54 -19.10 -0.51
N MET A 206 2.94 -20.26 -0.26
CA MET A 206 2.88 -20.85 1.08
C MET A 206 4.28 -21.26 1.57
N ALA A 207 5.15 -21.77 0.69
CA ALA A 207 6.54 -22.05 1.03
C ALA A 207 7.29 -20.77 1.45
N ALA A 208 7.23 -19.71 0.64
CA ALA A 208 7.86 -18.43 0.98
C ALA A 208 7.28 -17.83 2.28
N MET A 209 5.97 -17.96 2.49
CA MET A 209 5.30 -17.50 3.71
C MET A 209 5.75 -18.29 4.94
N PHE A 210 5.90 -19.61 4.83
CA PHE A 210 6.40 -20.45 5.91
C PHE A 210 7.81 -20.03 6.33
N TYR A 211 8.70 -19.75 5.36
CA TYR A 211 10.02 -19.20 5.63
C TYR A 211 9.93 -17.84 6.36
N ALA A 212 9.10 -16.92 5.86
CA ALA A 212 8.91 -15.61 6.51
C ALA A 212 8.41 -15.74 7.95
N ILE A 213 7.39 -16.57 8.19
CA ILE A 213 6.85 -16.82 9.53
C ILE A 213 7.92 -17.47 10.43
N SER A 214 8.73 -18.39 9.91
CA SER A 214 9.80 -19.04 10.67
C SER A 214 10.88 -18.06 11.11
N ILE A 215 11.16 -17.02 10.31
CA ILE A 215 12.05 -15.90 10.68
C ILE A 215 11.44 -15.11 11.84
N PHE A 216 10.14 -14.75 11.78
CA PHE A 216 9.46 -14.03 12.86
C PHE A 216 9.31 -14.85 14.14
N ALA A 217 9.06 -16.16 14.00
CA ALA A 217 8.95 -17.08 15.13
C ALA A 217 10.31 -17.49 15.70
N THR A 218 11.42 -17.08 15.05
CA THR A 218 12.79 -17.42 15.44
C THR A 218 12.99 -18.92 15.73
N MET A 219 12.50 -19.78 14.82
CA MET A 219 12.79 -21.22 14.82
C MET A 219 13.91 -21.56 13.81
N TYR A 220 14.91 -20.70 13.68
CA TYR A 220 16.12 -20.95 12.86
C TYR A 220 17.34 -21.02 13.78
N GLY A 221 17.37 -22.09 14.57
CA GLY A 221 18.57 -22.54 15.27
C GLY A 221 19.38 -23.58 14.49
N ASP A 222 18.95 -24.02 13.29
CA ASP A 222 19.56 -25.22 12.69
C ASP A 222 19.62 -25.27 11.16
N ILE A 223 19.60 -24.12 10.48
CA ILE A 223 19.98 -24.08 9.06
C ILE A 223 21.04 -23.00 8.91
N GLY A 224 22.26 -23.40 9.24
CA GLY A 224 23.45 -22.60 8.95
C GLY A 224 23.57 -22.43 7.44
N ALA A 225 23.80 -21.19 7.02
CA ALA A 225 24.30 -20.90 5.69
C ALA A 225 25.60 -21.70 5.48
N THR A 226 25.51 -22.78 4.71
CA THR A 226 26.70 -23.41 4.14
C THR A 226 27.06 -22.60 2.90
N ASN A 227 28.12 -21.81 3.02
CA ASN A 227 28.87 -21.29 1.87
C ASN A 227 29.46 -22.44 1.06
#